data_AF-X5QBY3-F1
#
_entry.id   AF-X5QBY3-F1
#
_cell.length_a   1.000
_cell.length_b   1.000
_cell.length_c   1.000
_cell.angle_alpha   90.00
_cell.angle_beta   90.00
_cell.angle_gamma   90.00
#
_symmetry.space_group_name_H-M   'P 1'
#
loop_
_entity.id
_entity.type
_entity.pdbx_description
1 polymer ?
#
loop_
_entity_poly.entity_id
_entity_poly.type
_entity_poly.pdbx_seq_one_letter_code
_entity_poly.pdbx_strand_id
1 'polypeptide(L)'
;MIVPNWFLVVPKVHSFNFGQQGMGTREELSSIASSIFEAVSKPGDEMLAFEHGALRAGSNIGCGVDHAHLHIIVSSRNFLACVWDGMSEELDACDGAAPIGEMYNGVLSEKPYYLAWMSGKTLLEQPAKNEVSQRFRRVIASAAGTPDSWNYREHPFYDNVLKTISNFHKGKRQAA
;
A
#
# COMPACT_ATOMS: atom_id res chain seq x y z
N MET A 1 -7.41 -2.36 -10.01
CA MET A 1 -6.18 -2.72 -9.28
C MET A 1 -5.30 -3.61 -10.16
N ILE A 2 -4.00 -3.32 -10.31
CA ILE A 2 -3.13 -3.99 -11.32
C ILE A 2 -3.00 -5.50 -11.08
N VAL A 3 -3.03 -5.92 -9.82
CA VAL A 3 -3.03 -7.32 -9.39
C VAL A 3 -4.26 -7.61 -8.51
N PRO A 4 -4.74 -8.87 -8.44
CA PRO A 4 -5.76 -9.27 -7.48
C PRO A 4 -5.23 -9.18 -6.03
N ASN A 5 -6.13 -9.27 -5.06
CA ASN A 5 -5.83 -9.17 -3.63
C ASN A 5 -5.15 -7.85 -3.24
N TRP A 6 -5.55 -6.76 -3.92
CA TRP A 6 -5.13 -5.41 -3.62
C TRP A 6 -6.28 -4.63 -2.97
N PHE A 7 -6.09 -4.26 -1.72
CA PHE A 7 -7.05 -3.55 -0.87
C PHE A 7 -6.64 -2.10 -0.63
N LEU A 8 -7.62 -1.27 -0.32
CA LEU A 8 -7.44 0.06 0.25
C LEU A 8 -7.98 0.04 1.67
N VAL A 9 -7.15 0.41 2.64
CA VAL A 9 -7.57 0.71 4.01
C VAL A 9 -7.68 2.24 4.12
N VAL A 10 -8.86 2.71 4.51
CA VAL A 10 -9.21 4.14 4.49
C VAL A 10 -9.73 4.51 5.88
N PRO A 11 -9.17 5.54 6.54
CA PRO A 11 -9.67 5.98 7.84
C PRO A 11 -11.04 6.64 7.67
N LYS A 12 -11.88 6.58 8.71
CA LYS A 12 -13.19 7.24 8.67
C LYS A 12 -13.08 8.76 8.77
N VAL A 13 -12.10 9.23 9.54
CA VAL A 13 -11.83 10.67 9.73
C VAL A 13 -10.92 11.12 8.60
N HIS A 14 -11.32 12.19 7.92
CA HIS A 14 -10.53 12.75 6.83
C HIS A 14 -9.18 13.29 7.32
N SER A 15 -8.13 12.84 6.64
CA SER A 15 -6.80 13.43 6.63
C SER A 15 -6.19 13.25 5.24
N PHE A 16 -5.07 13.91 4.95
CA PHE A 16 -4.36 13.73 3.67
C PHE A 16 -3.43 12.51 3.68
N ASN A 17 -2.98 12.09 4.86
CA ASN A 17 -2.11 10.93 5.04
C ASN A 17 -2.37 10.26 6.40
N PHE A 18 -1.98 8.99 6.53
CA PHE A 18 -2.12 8.22 7.78
C PHE A 18 -1.24 8.73 8.92
N GLY A 19 -0.11 9.39 8.61
CA GLY A 19 0.72 10.06 9.63
C GLY A 19 -0.06 11.10 10.45
N GLN A 20 -1.08 11.71 9.87
CA GLN A 20 -1.98 12.67 10.53
C GLN A 20 -3.09 12.02 11.38
N GLN A 21 -3.24 10.69 11.31
CA GLN A 21 -4.24 9.96 12.10
C GLN A 21 -3.76 9.76 13.55
N GLY A 22 -4.72 9.69 14.47
CA GLY A 22 -4.44 9.40 15.89
C GLY A 22 -3.79 8.02 16.08
N MET A 23 -3.07 7.86 17.20
CA MET A 23 -2.37 6.59 17.51
C MET A 23 -3.32 5.40 17.52
N GLY A 24 -4.51 5.52 18.14
CA GLY A 24 -5.49 4.43 18.16
C GLY A 24 -5.93 3.96 16.76
N THR A 25 -6.10 4.87 15.81
CA THR A 25 -6.41 4.51 14.41
C THR A 25 -5.25 3.80 13.72
N ARG A 26 -4.01 4.16 14.06
CA ARG A 26 -2.81 3.48 13.53
C ARG A 26 -2.61 2.10 14.16
N GLU A 27 -2.92 1.94 15.44
CA GLU A 27 -2.86 0.64 16.14
C GLU A 27 -3.86 -0.37 15.55
N GLU A 28 -5.05 0.08 15.12
CA GLU A 28 -6.04 -0.77 14.42
C GLU A 28 -5.50 -1.37 13.11
N LEU A 29 -4.49 -0.77 12.48
CA LEU A 29 -3.92 -1.26 11.21
C LEU A 29 -3.40 -2.69 11.33
N SER A 30 -2.82 -3.05 12.48
CA SER A 30 -2.31 -4.41 12.70
C SER A 30 -3.44 -5.44 12.59
N SER A 31 -4.57 -5.19 13.26
CA SER A 31 -5.73 -6.08 13.22
C SER A 31 -6.38 -6.14 11.83
N ILE A 32 -6.47 -4.98 11.14
CA ILE A 32 -7.02 -4.91 9.78
C ILE A 32 -6.13 -5.68 8.80
N ALA A 33 -4.82 -5.46 8.84
CA ALA A 33 -3.88 -6.10 7.94
C ALA A 33 -3.82 -7.61 8.16
N SER A 34 -3.81 -8.08 9.41
CA SER A 34 -3.93 -9.50 9.73
C SER A 34 -5.23 -10.11 9.20
N SER A 35 -6.36 -9.42 9.39
CA SER A 35 -7.66 -9.89 8.87
C SER A 35 -7.69 -9.98 7.34
N ILE A 36 -7.07 -9.01 6.64
CA ILE A 36 -6.95 -9.04 5.18
C ILE A 36 -6.09 -10.23 4.76
N PHE A 37 -4.92 -10.41 5.39
CA PHE A 37 -4.00 -11.47 5.05
C PHE A 37 -4.63 -12.85 5.27
N GLU A 38 -5.22 -13.10 6.42
CA GLU A 38 -5.92 -14.37 6.74
C GLU A 38 -7.06 -14.66 5.75
N ALA A 39 -7.78 -13.63 5.30
CA ALA A 39 -8.93 -13.81 4.42
C ALA A 39 -8.57 -14.21 2.98
N VAL A 40 -7.35 -13.91 2.49
CA VAL A 40 -7.01 -14.12 1.07
C VAL A 40 -5.68 -14.79 0.78
N SER A 41 -4.82 -14.92 1.79
CA SER A 41 -3.49 -15.51 1.62
C SER A 41 -3.55 -17.01 1.30
N LYS A 42 -2.50 -17.47 0.63
CA LYS A 42 -2.21 -18.87 0.35
C LYS A 42 -0.81 -19.21 0.86
N PRO A 43 -0.47 -20.51 0.99
CA PRO A 43 0.90 -20.91 1.30
C PRO A 43 1.90 -20.28 0.31
N GLY A 44 2.90 -19.58 0.84
CA GLY A 44 3.90 -18.87 0.03
C GLY A 44 3.56 -17.42 -0.31
N ASP A 45 2.39 -16.92 0.08
CA ASP A 45 2.05 -15.51 -0.03
C ASP A 45 2.69 -14.68 1.08
N GLU A 46 2.82 -13.39 0.81
CA GLU A 46 3.32 -12.34 1.70
C GLU A 46 2.44 -11.09 1.54
N MET A 47 2.66 -10.09 2.39
CA MET A 47 1.92 -8.83 2.39
C MET A 47 2.86 -7.65 2.20
N LEU A 48 2.53 -6.79 1.24
CA LEU A 48 3.14 -5.50 1.02
C LEU A 48 2.12 -4.41 1.35
N ALA A 49 2.49 -3.46 2.19
CA ALA A 49 1.69 -2.28 2.49
C ALA A 49 2.43 -1.01 2.07
N PHE A 50 1.74 -0.02 1.52
CA PHE A 50 2.37 1.24 1.16
C PHE A 50 1.39 2.41 1.08
N GLU A 51 1.92 3.61 1.26
CA GLU A 51 1.18 4.86 1.18
C GLU A 51 1.95 5.95 0.42
N HIS A 52 1.19 6.79 -0.29
CA HIS A 52 1.63 8.08 -0.81
C HIS A 52 1.14 9.19 0.12
N GLY A 53 1.99 9.62 1.06
CA GLY A 53 1.65 10.57 2.11
C GLY A 53 1.58 12.01 1.60
N ALA A 54 0.42 12.42 1.10
CA ALA A 54 0.18 13.80 0.65
C ALA A 54 -0.04 14.76 1.82
N LEU A 55 0.14 16.06 1.58
CA LEU A 55 -0.11 17.11 2.58
C LEU A 55 -1.25 18.07 2.22
N ARG A 56 -1.63 18.10 0.96
CA ARG A 56 -2.57 19.08 0.43
C ARG A 56 -3.40 18.47 -0.69
N ALA A 57 -4.59 19.01 -0.86
CA ALA A 57 -5.47 18.68 -1.96
C ALA A 57 -4.79 18.91 -3.31
N GLY A 58 -5.01 18.01 -4.27
CA GLY A 58 -4.46 18.11 -5.63
C GLY A 58 -2.95 17.92 -5.74
N SER A 59 -2.26 17.49 -4.67
CA SER A 59 -0.84 17.10 -4.77
C SER A 59 -0.67 15.89 -5.69
N ASN A 60 0.43 15.87 -6.45
CA ASN A 60 0.75 14.72 -7.29
C ASN A 60 0.94 13.44 -6.45
N ILE A 61 1.42 13.56 -5.20
CA ILE A 61 1.55 12.44 -4.26
C ILE A 61 0.19 11.85 -3.91
N GLY A 62 -0.85 12.68 -3.73
CA GLY A 62 -2.20 12.23 -3.38
C GLY A 62 -2.88 11.39 -4.48
N CYS A 63 -2.25 11.22 -5.65
CA CYS A 63 -2.73 10.35 -6.73
C CYS A 63 -4.17 10.67 -7.18
N GLY A 64 -4.61 11.92 -6.98
CA GLY A 64 -5.94 12.38 -7.30
C GLY A 64 -7.05 11.93 -6.34
N VAL A 65 -6.69 11.43 -5.16
CA VAL A 65 -7.60 11.17 -4.04
C VAL A 65 -7.09 11.97 -2.84
N ASP A 66 -7.83 13.01 -2.48
CA ASP A 66 -7.49 13.88 -1.36
C ASP A 66 -8.00 13.28 -0.04
N HIS A 67 -7.60 12.05 0.26
CA HIS A 67 -7.95 11.35 1.49
C HIS A 67 -6.93 10.23 1.74
N ALA A 68 -6.47 10.07 2.98
CA ALA A 68 -5.48 9.07 3.37
C ALA A 68 -5.93 7.65 2.98
N HIS A 69 -5.06 6.87 2.34
CA HIS A 69 -5.37 5.49 2.00
C HIS A 69 -4.10 4.65 1.98
N LEU A 70 -4.14 3.55 2.73
CA LEU A 70 -3.06 2.58 2.75
C LEU A 70 -3.40 1.49 1.73
N HIS A 71 -2.49 1.28 0.79
CA HIS A 71 -2.58 0.15 -0.11
C HIS A 71 -2.04 -1.09 0.59
N ILE A 72 -2.76 -2.21 0.47
CA ILE A 72 -2.29 -3.53 0.92
C ILE A 72 -2.41 -4.51 -0.24
N ILE A 73 -1.33 -5.21 -0.55
CA ILE A 73 -1.29 -6.25 -1.58
C ILE A 73 -0.86 -7.56 -0.94
N VAL A 74 -1.66 -8.61 -1.15
CA VAL A 74 -1.32 -9.98 -0.74
C VAL A 74 -1.09 -10.81 -2.00
N SER A 75 0.14 -11.28 -2.19
CA SER A 75 0.54 -12.02 -3.40
C SER A 75 1.72 -12.94 -3.08
N SER A 76 2.19 -13.70 -4.07
CA SER A 76 3.33 -14.59 -3.89
C SER A 76 4.57 -13.82 -3.45
N ARG A 77 5.34 -14.40 -2.52
CA ARG A 77 6.61 -13.84 -2.02
C ARG A 77 7.56 -13.41 -3.14
N ASN A 78 7.69 -14.22 -4.19
CA ASN A 78 8.58 -13.91 -5.31
C ASN A 78 8.16 -12.64 -6.05
N PHE A 79 6.85 -12.46 -6.28
CA PHE A 79 6.35 -11.25 -6.93
C PHE A 79 6.55 -10.01 -6.04
N LEU A 80 6.22 -10.11 -4.75
CA LEU A 80 6.38 -8.99 -3.83
C LEU A 80 7.85 -8.63 -3.58
N ALA A 81 8.76 -9.61 -3.60
CA ALA A 81 10.20 -9.36 -3.60
C ALA A 81 10.64 -8.51 -4.80
N CYS A 82 10.21 -8.85 -6.02
CA CYS A 82 10.50 -8.02 -7.20
C CYS A 82 9.93 -6.60 -7.10
N VAL A 83 8.73 -6.45 -6.53
CA VAL A 83 8.13 -5.11 -6.29
C VAL A 83 8.93 -4.34 -5.25
N TRP A 84 9.35 -4.99 -4.17
CA TRP A 84 10.14 -4.38 -3.10
C TRP A 84 11.50 -3.89 -3.60
N ASP A 85 12.19 -4.71 -4.39
CA ASP A 85 13.48 -4.33 -4.98
C ASP A 85 13.31 -3.11 -5.90
N GLY A 86 12.28 -3.12 -6.77
CA GLY A 86 11.97 -1.96 -7.61
C GLY A 86 11.55 -0.71 -6.83
N MET A 87 10.90 -0.85 -5.68
CA MET A 87 10.62 0.29 -4.78
C MET A 87 11.89 0.82 -4.13
N SER A 88 12.78 -0.07 -3.68
CA SER A 88 14.05 0.28 -3.05
C SER A 88 14.99 0.99 -4.03
N GLU A 89 15.01 0.57 -5.30
CA GLU A 89 15.80 1.23 -6.36
C GLU A 89 15.24 2.60 -6.75
N GLU A 90 13.92 2.76 -6.74
CA GLU A 90 13.26 4.01 -7.06
C GLU A 90 13.44 5.06 -5.95
N LEU A 91 13.24 4.67 -4.69
CA LEU A 91 13.25 5.59 -3.58
C LEU A 91 14.68 5.93 -3.13
N ASP A 92 14.90 7.19 -2.77
CA ASP A 92 16.03 7.54 -1.90
C ASP A 92 15.57 7.44 -0.44
N ALA A 93 15.27 6.20 -0.03
CA ALA A 93 14.64 5.89 1.24
C ALA A 93 15.66 5.61 2.35
N CYS A 94 15.27 5.93 3.58
CA CYS A 94 15.87 5.32 4.76
C CYS A 94 15.22 3.97 5.02
N ASP A 95 16.05 2.93 5.17
CA ASP A 95 15.61 1.63 5.64
C ASP A 95 15.29 1.67 7.13
N GLY A 96 14.28 0.89 7.53
CA GLY A 96 13.93 0.69 8.92
C GLY A 96 13.32 -0.68 9.16
N ALA A 97 13.00 -0.95 10.42
CA ALA A 97 12.29 -2.16 10.82
C ALA A 97 11.25 -1.84 11.89
N ALA A 98 10.01 -2.26 11.65
CA ALA A 98 8.89 -2.07 12.55
C ALA A 98 7.78 -3.10 12.24
N PRO A 99 6.98 -3.54 13.24
CA PRO A 99 5.72 -4.20 12.95
C PRO A 99 4.78 -3.25 12.19
N ILE A 100 3.82 -3.79 11.43
CA ILE A 100 2.95 -2.96 10.58
C ILE A 100 2.17 -1.89 11.36
N GLY A 101 1.73 -2.17 12.59
CA GLY A 101 1.04 -1.19 13.45
C GLY A 101 1.92 0.01 13.84
N GLU A 102 3.24 -0.14 13.72
CA GLU A 102 4.24 0.87 14.04
C GLU A 102 4.95 1.40 12.79
N MET A 103 4.50 1.06 11.57
CA MET A 103 5.17 1.48 10.33
C MET A 103 5.22 3.01 10.14
N TYR A 104 4.37 3.74 10.87
CA TYR A 104 4.31 5.19 10.89
C TYR A 104 5.22 5.83 11.97
N ASN A 105 5.92 5.04 12.77
CA ASN A 105 6.88 5.55 13.75
C ASN A 105 8.02 6.24 13.01
N GLY A 106 8.31 7.50 13.35
CA GLY A 106 9.32 8.31 12.67
C GLY A 106 8.81 9.07 11.45
N VAL A 107 7.56 8.85 11.00
CA VAL A 107 6.95 9.68 9.94
C VAL A 107 6.62 11.06 10.49
N LEU A 108 7.20 12.09 9.89
CA LEU A 108 6.86 13.49 10.14
C LEU A 108 5.59 13.85 9.34
N SER A 109 4.43 13.83 9.99
CA SER A 109 3.10 13.97 9.37
C SER A 109 2.88 15.27 8.56
N GLU A 110 3.72 16.27 8.79
CA GLU A 110 3.76 17.58 8.15
C GLU A 110 4.71 17.66 6.94
N LYS A 111 5.34 16.54 6.56
CA LYS A 111 6.18 16.42 5.36
C LYS A 111 5.59 15.40 4.39
N PRO A 112 5.66 15.64 3.07
CA PRO A 112 5.23 14.65 2.10
C PRO A 112 6.15 13.42 2.17
N TYR A 113 5.62 12.22 1.97
CA TYR A 113 6.42 10.99 2.05
C TYR A 113 5.96 9.88 1.09
N TYR A 114 6.90 8.99 0.80
CA TYR A 114 6.63 7.65 0.28
C TYR A 114 6.98 6.64 1.37
N LEU A 115 6.03 5.80 1.75
CA LEU A 115 6.22 4.79 2.79
C LEU A 115 5.82 3.41 2.25
N ALA A 116 6.68 2.41 2.45
CA ALA A 116 6.37 1.01 2.18
C ALA A 116 6.77 0.13 3.37
N TRP A 117 6.05 -0.98 3.55
CA TRP A 117 6.29 -1.99 4.58
C TRP A 117 6.13 -3.40 3.99
N MET A 118 7.07 -4.29 4.30
CA MET A 118 6.98 -5.71 3.95
C MET A 118 7.78 -6.55 4.95
N SER A 119 7.13 -7.53 5.58
CA SER A 119 7.76 -8.46 6.54
C SER A 119 8.64 -7.79 7.59
N GLY A 120 8.11 -6.73 8.20
CA GLY A 120 8.78 -6.01 9.27
C GLY A 120 9.84 -5.01 8.81
N LYS A 121 10.13 -4.92 7.50
CA LYS A 121 11.01 -3.91 6.92
C LYS A 121 10.20 -2.71 6.46
N THR A 122 10.78 -1.51 6.54
CA THR A 122 10.18 -0.27 6.04
C THR A 122 11.11 0.47 5.10
N LEU A 123 10.53 1.10 4.08
CA LEU A 123 11.20 2.12 3.25
C LEU A 123 10.50 3.45 3.47
N LEU A 124 11.23 4.48 3.88
CA LEU A 124 10.69 5.83 4.05
C LEU A 124 11.54 6.86 3.27
N GLU A 125 10.95 7.45 2.24
CA GLU A 125 11.49 8.67 1.61
C GLU A 125 10.73 9.88 2.19
N GLN A 126 11.41 10.70 3.01
CA GLN A 126 10.84 11.90 3.62
C GLN A 126 11.89 13.01 3.85
N PRO A 127 11.63 14.26 3.40
CA PRO A 127 10.53 14.64 2.53
C PRO A 127 10.68 13.99 1.15
N ALA A 128 9.56 13.64 0.52
CA ALA A 128 9.54 13.18 -0.86
C ALA A 128 10.20 14.24 -1.77
N LYS A 129 11.28 13.86 -2.45
CA LYS A 129 12.08 14.79 -3.27
C LYS A 129 11.33 15.23 -4.52
N ASN A 130 10.61 14.29 -5.13
CA ASN A 130 9.79 14.51 -6.32
C ASN A 130 8.36 14.03 -6.05
N GLU A 131 7.38 14.94 -6.20
CA GLU A 131 5.96 14.56 -6.13
C GLU A 131 5.56 13.83 -7.43
N VAL A 132 5.80 12.52 -7.48
CA VAL A 132 5.48 11.64 -8.62
C VAL A 132 4.15 10.93 -8.37
N SER A 133 3.17 11.20 -9.23
CA SER A 133 1.87 10.55 -9.15
C SER A 133 1.95 9.05 -9.44
N GLN A 134 1.27 8.27 -8.60
CA GLN A 134 1.13 6.82 -8.73
C GLN A 134 2.47 6.07 -8.81
N ARG A 135 3.53 6.61 -8.19
CA ARG A 135 4.91 6.11 -8.31
C ARG A 135 5.03 4.60 -8.06
N PHE A 136 4.52 4.13 -6.92
CA PHE A 136 4.53 2.70 -6.59
C PHE A 136 3.68 1.85 -7.52
N ARG A 137 2.61 2.42 -8.11
CA ARG A 137 1.82 1.68 -9.10
C ARG A 137 2.61 1.42 -10.37
N ARG A 138 3.56 2.30 -10.76
CA ARG A 138 4.47 2.08 -11.89
C ARG A 138 5.38 0.89 -11.64
N VAL A 139 6.00 0.82 -10.46
CA VAL A 139 6.84 -0.32 -10.04
C VAL A 139 6.04 -1.62 -10.10
N ILE A 140 4.82 -1.61 -9.55
CA ILE A 140 3.94 -2.80 -9.54
C ILE A 140 3.51 -3.20 -10.97
N ALA A 141 3.21 -2.24 -11.84
CA ALA A 141 2.86 -2.50 -13.23
C ALA A 141 4.01 -3.15 -14.00
N SER A 142 5.23 -2.64 -13.82
CA SER A 142 6.45 -3.23 -14.39
C SER A 142 6.67 -4.66 -13.88
N ALA A 143 6.60 -4.89 -12.56
CA ALA A 143 6.73 -6.22 -11.98
C ALA A 143 5.63 -7.20 -12.45
N ALA A 144 4.43 -6.69 -12.75
CA ALA A 144 3.31 -7.46 -13.27
C ALA A 144 3.38 -7.72 -14.78
N GLY A 145 4.43 -7.27 -15.48
CA GLY A 145 4.59 -7.43 -16.92
C GLY A 145 3.65 -6.55 -17.75
N THR A 146 3.14 -5.45 -17.18
CA THR A 146 2.22 -4.51 -17.83
C THR A 146 2.66 -3.05 -17.60
N PRO A 147 3.91 -2.68 -17.94
CA PRO A 147 4.52 -1.41 -17.54
C PRO A 147 3.75 -0.16 -17.99
N ASP A 148 3.01 -0.24 -19.10
CA ASP A 148 2.23 0.89 -19.63
C ASP A 148 0.85 1.04 -18.97
N SER A 149 0.42 0.09 -18.13
CA SER A 149 -0.91 0.03 -17.55
C SER A 149 -0.94 0.35 -16.05
N TRP A 150 -0.15 1.33 -15.61
CA TRP A 150 -0.10 1.74 -14.20
C TRP A 150 -1.21 2.72 -13.80
N ASN A 151 -1.66 3.56 -14.73
CA ASN A 151 -2.61 4.65 -14.46
C ASN A 151 -4.02 4.09 -14.19
N TYR A 152 -4.52 4.19 -12.95
CA TYR A 152 -5.82 3.61 -12.59
C TYR A 152 -7.01 4.23 -13.35
N ARG A 153 -6.87 5.47 -13.83
CA ARG A 153 -7.96 6.18 -14.53
C ARG A 153 -8.18 5.62 -15.93
N GLU A 154 -7.10 5.18 -16.58
CA GLU A 154 -7.11 4.60 -17.93
C GLU A 154 -7.25 3.07 -17.86
N HIS A 155 -6.65 2.45 -16.85
CA HIS A 155 -6.62 1.01 -16.65
C HIS A 155 -7.15 0.64 -15.25
N PRO A 156 -8.48 0.54 -15.09
CA PRO A 156 -9.08 0.24 -13.78
C PRO A 156 -8.90 -1.21 -13.33
N PHE A 157 -8.70 -2.15 -14.27
CA PHE A 157 -8.58 -3.61 -14.02
C PHE A 157 -9.73 -4.19 -13.19
N TYR A 158 -10.97 -4.05 -13.66
CA TYR A 158 -12.15 -4.53 -12.93
C TYR A 158 -12.12 -6.04 -12.64
N ASP A 159 -11.55 -6.85 -13.54
CA ASP A 159 -11.43 -8.30 -13.31
C ASP A 159 -10.62 -8.64 -12.06
N ASN A 160 -9.56 -7.89 -11.77
CA ASN A 160 -8.75 -8.08 -10.57
C ASN A 160 -9.51 -7.65 -9.31
N VAL A 161 -10.37 -6.63 -9.41
CA VAL A 161 -11.27 -6.23 -8.33
C VAL A 161 -12.28 -7.35 -8.04
N LEU A 162 -12.91 -7.90 -9.07
CA LEU A 162 -13.85 -9.02 -8.94
C LEU A 162 -13.19 -10.27 -8.35
N LYS A 163 -11.98 -10.60 -8.78
CA LYS A 163 -11.17 -11.69 -8.19
C LYS A 163 -10.90 -11.44 -6.70
N THR A 164 -10.55 -10.21 -6.33
CA THR A 164 -10.31 -9.81 -4.93
C THR A 164 -11.55 -10.02 -4.07
N ILE A 165 -12.72 -9.55 -4.53
CA ILE A 165 -14.01 -9.73 -3.83
C ILE A 165 -14.34 -11.23 -3.68
N SER A 166 -14.17 -12.00 -4.75
CA SER A 166 -14.39 -13.46 -4.72
C SER A 166 -13.49 -14.15 -3.71
N ASN A 167 -12.19 -13.84 -3.70
CA ASN A 167 -11.23 -14.45 -2.78
C ASN A 167 -11.57 -14.13 -1.33
N PHE A 168 -11.87 -12.86 -1.03
CA PHE A 168 -12.23 -12.41 0.30
C PHE A 168 -13.48 -13.12 0.85
N HIS A 169 -14.51 -13.30 0.04
CA HIS A 169 -15.71 -14.04 0.45
C HIS A 169 -15.45 -15.54 0.66
N LYS A 170 -14.57 -16.16 -0.14
CA LYS A 170 -14.21 -17.56 0.03
C LYS A 170 -13.48 -17.80 1.35
N GLY A 171 -12.51 -16.95 1.70
CA GLY A 171 -11.80 -17.05 2.97
C GLY A 171 -12.72 -16.89 4.18
N LYS A 172 -13.63 -15.91 4.17
CA LYS A 172 -14.61 -15.73 5.25
C LYS A 172 -15.54 -16.92 5.47
N ARG A 173 -15.87 -17.69 4.42
CA ARG A 173 -16.71 -18.89 4.53
C ARG A 173 -15.96 -20.11 5.08
N GLN A 174 -14.62 -20.11 5.01
CA GLN A 174 -13.80 -21.21 5.54
C GLN A 174 -13.42 -20.99 7.02
N ALA A 175 -13.50 -19.76 7.50
CA ALA A 175 -13.18 -19.37 8.88
C ALA A 175 -14.40 -19.31 9.84
N ALA A 176 -15.61 -19.59 9.33
CA ALA A 176 -16.88 -19.62 10.08
C ALA A 176 -17.41 -21.05 10.18
#